data_AF-A0A661P464-F1
#
_entry.id   AF-A0A661P464-F1
#
_cell.length_a   1.000
_cell.length_b   1.000
_cell.length_c   1.000
_cell.angle_alpha   90.00
_cell.angle_beta   90.00
_cell.angle_gamma   90.00
#
_symmetry.space_group_name_H-M   'P 1'
#
loop_
_entity.id
_entity.type
_entity.pdbx_description
1 polymer ?
#
loop_
_entity_poly.entity_id
_entity_poly.type
_entity_poly.pdbx_seq_one_letter_code
_entity_poly.pdbx_strand_id
1 'polypeptide(L)'
;MRLTIKITFAVILGIALIFSTYSYFSIQREREQLKKNLSREARHIGESLRFLVDELWQQRGEDVAIAFLKKANQDYEHTLVRWVWLDSDVLPEYRPRVPVDQLEGLFNEETVALLAGSPDGQDFLLTYLPLITVNGRIGAIELSESMNEMHDYVQESLRRSAIVVGVSIVSGLLFMGVLGSFWIGRPMRRLHAQAERIGTGDLTTRTNLSGTDEFAGLSATIEKMRSQLAEAREAEQLANDEKYAALEKLRHTERLATLGQLSAGIAHELGTPLNVIAGRAKLIDSSGMGAVDISRSANIIGEQAERMTQIIQQLLRFARRGEARKQMLDLNILLRGLQSLLEPIAKEQGIELIVEETEQSLPVYADSGQLQQVFINLTLNGIQAMANGGTLTLIGCRPEVTDVPEKLNDKESNWV
;
A
#
# COMPACT_ATOMS: atom_id res chain seq x y z
N MET A 1 -2.40 -8.82 -0.26
CA MET A 1 -2.29 -10.04 0.57
C MET A 1 -3.65 -10.73 0.79
N ARG A 2 -4.73 -10.01 1.15
CA ARG A 2 -6.07 -10.61 1.37
C ARG A 2 -6.66 -11.36 0.16
N LEU A 3 -6.48 -10.86 -1.07
CA LEU A 3 -7.01 -11.53 -2.28
C LEU A 3 -6.29 -12.86 -2.57
N THR A 4 -4.96 -12.86 -2.49
CA THR A 4 -4.14 -14.06 -2.70
C THR A 4 -4.55 -15.17 -1.73
N ILE A 5 -4.69 -14.86 -0.44
CA ILE A 5 -5.12 -15.83 0.58
C ILE A 5 -6.50 -16.41 0.27
N LYS A 6 -7.46 -15.58 -0.17
CA LYS A 6 -8.81 -16.05 -0.55
C LYS A 6 -8.78 -17.01 -1.73
N ILE A 7 -8.01 -16.68 -2.78
CA ILE A 7 -7.86 -17.55 -3.95
C ILE A 7 -7.16 -18.85 -3.55
N THR A 8 -6.12 -18.78 -2.72
CA THR A 8 -5.41 -19.96 -2.20
C THR A 8 -6.34 -20.89 -1.45
N PHE A 9 -7.13 -20.34 -0.55
CA PHE A 9 -8.08 -21.12 0.21
C PHE A 9 -9.13 -21.79 -0.69
N ALA A 10 -9.69 -21.05 -1.66
CA ALA A 10 -10.68 -21.60 -2.59
C ALA A 10 -10.11 -22.74 -3.46
N VAL A 11 -8.88 -22.58 -3.99
CA VAL A 11 -8.22 -23.61 -4.79
C VAL A 11 -7.93 -24.87 -3.96
N ILE A 12 -7.41 -24.70 -2.74
CA ILE A 12 -7.11 -25.82 -1.85
C ILE A 12 -8.39 -26.56 -1.45
N LEU A 13 -9.46 -25.82 -1.14
CA LEU A 13 -10.76 -26.41 -0.84
C LEU A 13 -11.29 -27.23 -2.03
N GLY A 14 -11.15 -26.70 -3.25
CA GLY A 14 -11.52 -27.42 -4.48
C GLY A 14 -10.70 -28.69 -4.69
N ILE A 15 -9.38 -28.63 -4.51
CA ILE A 15 -8.49 -29.80 -4.60
C ILE A 15 -8.88 -30.84 -3.55
N ALA A 16 -9.07 -30.43 -2.29
CA ALA A 16 -9.47 -31.31 -1.20
C ALA A 16 -10.81 -32.00 -1.48
N LEU A 17 -11.79 -31.27 -2.04
CA LEU A 17 -13.09 -31.82 -2.41
C LEU A 17 -12.97 -32.86 -3.53
N ILE A 18 -12.17 -32.58 -4.57
CA ILE A 18 -11.93 -33.50 -5.69
C ILE A 18 -11.30 -34.80 -5.17
N PHE A 19 -10.23 -34.71 -4.38
CA PHE A 19 -9.55 -35.89 -3.86
C PHE A 19 -10.42 -36.68 -2.87
N SER A 20 -11.20 -35.99 -2.02
CA SER A 20 -12.13 -36.66 -1.08
C SER A 20 -13.21 -37.42 -1.84
N THR A 21 -13.76 -36.82 -2.90
CA THR A 21 -14.76 -37.45 -3.76
C THR A 21 -14.17 -38.64 -4.51
N TYR A 22 -12.98 -38.49 -5.08
CA TYR A 22 -12.27 -39.57 -5.76
C TYR A 22 -11.98 -40.74 -4.82
N SER A 23 -11.45 -40.47 -3.62
CA SER A 23 -11.16 -41.50 -2.61
C SER A 23 -12.43 -42.24 -2.20
N TYR A 24 -13.54 -41.53 -1.97
CA TYR A 24 -14.83 -42.14 -1.66
C TYR A 24 -15.28 -43.12 -2.76
N PHE A 25 -15.27 -42.69 -4.03
CA PHE A 25 -15.65 -43.57 -5.14
C PHE A 25 -14.68 -44.73 -5.35
N SER A 26 -13.38 -44.53 -5.12
CA SER A 26 -12.38 -45.58 -5.21
C SER A 26 -12.64 -46.68 -4.17
N ILE A 27 -12.86 -46.29 -2.91
CA ILE A 27 -13.14 -47.23 -1.81
C ILE A 27 -14.44 -47.99 -2.08
N GLN A 28 -15.50 -47.31 -2.53
CA GLN A 28 -16.77 -47.97 -2.84
C GLN A 28 -16.63 -48.98 -3.99
N ARG A 29 -15.94 -48.60 -5.07
CA ARG A 29 -15.71 -49.49 -6.21
C ARG A 29 -14.93 -50.73 -5.80
N GLU A 30 -13.90 -50.55 -4.99
CA GLU A 30 -13.04 -51.64 -4.52
C GLU A 30 -13.79 -52.59 -3.56
N ARG A 31 -14.61 -52.02 -2.67
CA ARG A 31 -15.49 -52.79 -1.77
C ARG A 31 -16.47 -53.66 -2.55
N GLU A 32 -17.10 -53.12 -3.58
CA GLU A 32 -18.01 -53.89 -4.46
C GLU A 32 -17.28 -54.98 -5.23
N GLN A 33 -16.08 -54.70 -5.73
CA GLN A 33 -15.26 -55.69 -6.44
C GLN A 33 -14.85 -56.84 -5.53
N LEU A 34 -14.38 -56.53 -4.32
CA LEU A 34 -14.00 -57.54 -3.34
C LEU A 34 -15.19 -58.41 -2.95
N LYS A 35 -16.36 -57.80 -2.68
CA LYS A 35 -17.60 -58.56 -2.40
C LYS A 35 -17.99 -59.50 -3.54
N LYS A 36 -17.87 -59.05 -4.79
CA LYS A 36 -18.15 -59.88 -5.97
C LYS A 36 -17.16 -61.03 -6.13
N ASN A 37 -15.88 -60.79 -5.85
CA ASN A 37 -14.84 -61.82 -5.92
C ASN A 37 -15.07 -62.89 -4.85
N LEU A 38 -15.27 -62.48 -3.60
CA LEU A 38 -15.60 -63.36 -2.47
C LEU A 38 -16.85 -64.20 -2.76
N SER A 39 -17.95 -63.57 -3.19
CA SER A 39 -19.18 -64.29 -3.55
C SER A 39 -18.99 -65.29 -4.70
N ARG A 40 -18.16 -64.96 -5.70
CA ARG A 40 -17.86 -65.87 -6.81
C ARG A 40 -16.98 -67.04 -6.36
N GLU A 41 -15.99 -66.78 -5.51
CA GLU A 41 -15.11 -67.79 -4.93
C GLU A 41 -15.87 -68.76 -4.03
N ALA A 42 -16.67 -68.25 -3.10
CA ALA A 42 -17.57 -69.03 -2.26
C ALA A 42 -18.50 -69.92 -3.10
N ARG A 43 -19.04 -69.41 -4.22
CA ARG A 43 -19.88 -70.19 -5.12
C ARG A 43 -19.11 -71.32 -5.81
N HIS A 44 -17.91 -71.06 -6.32
CA HIS A 44 -17.09 -72.09 -6.98
C HIS A 44 -16.63 -73.19 -6.01
N ILE A 45 -16.20 -72.80 -4.80
CA ILE A 45 -15.85 -73.75 -3.73
C ILE A 45 -17.10 -74.54 -3.31
N GLY A 46 -18.20 -73.84 -3.08
CA GLY A 46 -19.47 -74.46 -2.70
C GLY A 46 -19.99 -75.45 -3.74
N GLU A 47 -19.95 -75.12 -5.05
CA GLU A 47 -20.39 -76.01 -6.11
C GLU A 47 -19.54 -77.29 -6.18
N SER A 48 -18.22 -77.14 -5.98
CA SER A 48 -17.27 -78.28 -5.91
C SER A 48 -17.54 -79.16 -4.69
N LEU A 49 -17.76 -78.55 -3.52
CA LEU A 49 -18.12 -79.26 -2.29
C LEU A 49 -19.48 -79.94 -2.40
N ARG A 50 -20.47 -79.30 -3.03
CA ARG A 50 -21.80 -79.87 -3.25
C ARG A 50 -21.71 -81.17 -4.02
N PHE A 51 -20.93 -81.21 -5.09
CA PHE A 51 -20.71 -82.43 -5.88
C PHE A 51 -20.08 -83.56 -5.03
N LEU A 52 -19.01 -83.25 -4.29
CA LEU A 52 -18.32 -84.23 -3.43
C LEU A 52 -19.19 -84.73 -2.27
N VAL A 53 -19.94 -83.81 -1.65
CA VAL A 53 -20.85 -84.12 -0.54
C VAL A 53 -22.00 -84.99 -1.04
N ASP A 54 -22.61 -84.67 -2.18
CA ASP A 54 -23.67 -85.49 -2.78
C ASP A 54 -23.18 -86.92 -3.06
N GLU A 55 -22.00 -87.06 -3.67
CA GLU A 55 -21.41 -88.37 -3.95
C GLU A 55 -21.14 -89.17 -2.66
N LEU A 56 -20.52 -88.55 -1.65
CA LEU A 56 -20.26 -89.18 -0.36
C LEU A 56 -21.54 -89.53 0.38
N TRP A 57 -22.57 -88.69 0.31
CA TRP A 57 -23.86 -88.90 0.95
C TRP A 57 -24.57 -90.12 0.35
N GLN A 58 -24.55 -90.26 -0.97
CA GLN A 58 -25.15 -91.40 -1.67
C GLN A 58 -24.38 -92.71 -1.44
N GLN A 59 -23.03 -92.66 -1.38
CA GLN A 59 -22.20 -93.86 -1.26
C GLN A 59 -21.99 -94.33 0.19
N ARG A 60 -21.88 -93.40 1.15
CA ARG A 60 -21.42 -93.68 2.52
C ARG A 60 -22.34 -93.16 3.62
N GLY A 61 -23.42 -92.45 3.26
CA GLY A 61 -24.42 -91.94 4.18
C GLY A 61 -24.09 -90.57 4.79
N GLU A 62 -25.07 -90.03 5.51
CA GLU A 62 -25.11 -88.68 6.08
C GLU A 62 -23.92 -88.38 7.01
N ASP A 63 -23.65 -89.26 7.98
CA ASP A 63 -22.61 -89.02 8.99
C ASP A 63 -21.23 -88.81 8.38
N VAL A 64 -20.92 -89.54 7.30
CA VAL A 64 -19.63 -89.47 6.61
C VAL A 64 -19.53 -88.17 5.80
N ALA A 65 -20.61 -87.75 5.16
CA ALA A 65 -20.66 -86.51 4.38
C ALA A 65 -20.56 -85.26 5.27
N ILE A 66 -21.27 -85.25 6.42
CA ILE A 66 -21.16 -84.17 7.41
C ILE A 66 -19.77 -84.15 8.06
N ALA A 67 -19.20 -85.33 8.38
CA ALA A 67 -17.84 -85.42 8.91
C ALA A 67 -16.78 -84.92 7.93
N PHE A 68 -16.98 -85.11 6.61
CA PHE A 68 -16.12 -84.55 5.58
C PHE A 68 -16.12 -83.03 5.59
N LEU A 69 -17.29 -82.37 5.69
CA LEU A 69 -17.38 -80.91 5.80
C LEU A 69 -16.72 -80.39 7.08
N LYS A 70 -16.90 -81.07 8.21
CA LYS A 70 -16.20 -80.74 9.47
C LYS A 70 -14.68 -80.84 9.33
N LYS A 71 -14.19 -81.82 8.56
CA LYS A 71 -12.76 -81.99 8.26
C LYS A 71 -12.24 -80.91 7.30
N ALA A 72 -13.03 -80.51 6.31
CA ALA A 72 -12.65 -79.45 5.36
C ALA A 72 -12.34 -78.12 6.07
N ASN A 73 -13.05 -77.80 7.16
CA ASN A 73 -12.78 -76.60 7.97
C ASN A 73 -11.41 -76.58 8.67
N GLN A 74 -10.68 -77.70 8.72
CA GLN A 74 -9.37 -77.75 9.37
C GLN A 74 -8.26 -77.13 8.50
N ASP A 75 -8.47 -77.09 7.19
CA ASP A 75 -7.46 -76.64 6.21
C ASP A 75 -7.72 -75.21 5.68
N TYR A 76 -8.88 -74.62 5.95
CA TYR A 76 -9.27 -73.28 5.48
C TYR A 76 -9.45 -72.30 6.66
N GLU A 77 -8.57 -71.30 6.78
CA GLU A 77 -8.60 -70.32 7.87
C GLU A 77 -9.69 -69.25 7.71
N HIS A 78 -10.15 -68.97 6.48
CA HIS A 78 -10.97 -67.78 6.16
C HIS A 78 -12.43 -68.10 5.75
N THR A 79 -12.73 -69.37 5.44
CA THR A 79 -14.04 -69.82 5.00
C THR A 79 -14.50 -70.98 5.89
N LEU A 80 -15.57 -70.76 6.65
CA LEU A 80 -16.20 -71.81 7.45
C LEU A 80 -17.31 -72.47 6.65
N VAL A 81 -17.22 -73.78 6.48
CA VAL A 81 -18.20 -74.59 5.77
C VAL A 81 -18.99 -75.43 6.78
N ARG A 82 -20.32 -75.36 6.73
CA ARG A 82 -21.15 -76.24 7.56
C ARG A 82 -22.36 -76.73 6.82
N TRP A 83 -22.89 -77.85 7.29
CA TRP A 83 -24.17 -78.36 6.86
C TRP A 83 -25.29 -77.67 7.62
N VAL A 84 -26.35 -77.28 6.93
CA VAL A 84 -27.56 -76.74 7.55
C VAL A 84 -28.81 -77.39 6.97
N TRP A 85 -29.83 -77.54 7.80
CA TRP A 85 -31.15 -78.04 7.42
C TRP A 85 -32.17 -76.91 7.39
N LEU A 86 -33.14 -76.98 6.48
CA LEU A 86 -34.16 -75.94 6.31
C LEU A 86 -35.49 -76.24 7.04
N ASP A 87 -35.57 -77.36 7.77
CA ASP A 87 -36.74 -77.74 8.56
C ASP A 87 -36.66 -77.27 10.01
N SER A 88 -37.80 -77.30 10.70
CA SER A 88 -37.95 -76.67 12.02
C SER A 88 -37.42 -77.54 13.18
N ASP A 89 -37.26 -78.85 12.96
CA ASP A 89 -36.95 -79.84 14.00
C ASP A 89 -35.50 -80.34 13.91
N VAL A 90 -34.55 -79.42 14.07
CA VAL A 90 -33.11 -79.70 13.98
C VAL A 90 -32.34 -79.13 15.15
N LEU A 91 -31.23 -79.81 15.48
CA LEU A 91 -30.27 -79.36 16.48
C LEU A 91 -29.76 -77.96 16.13
N PRO A 92 -29.51 -77.09 17.14
CA PRO A 92 -29.06 -75.72 16.90
C PRO A 92 -27.81 -75.58 16.03
N GLU A 93 -26.91 -76.57 16.05
CA GLU A 93 -25.68 -76.56 15.25
C GLU A 93 -25.92 -76.65 13.73
N TYR A 94 -27.02 -77.30 13.31
CA TYR A 94 -27.42 -77.44 11.90
C TYR A 94 -28.49 -76.42 11.48
N ARG A 95 -28.78 -75.41 12.30
CA ARG A 95 -29.68 -74.33 11.91
C ARG A 95 -28.93 -73.27 11.09
N PRO A 96 -29.54 -72.77 10.00
CA PRO A 96 -29.03 -71.62 9.28
C PRO A 96 -28.80 -70.42 10.19
N ARG A 97 -27.78 -69.62 9.91
CA ARG A 97 -27.48 -68.39 10.67
C ARG A 97 -28.52 -67.29 10.44
N VAL A 98 -29.30 -67.45 9.38
CA VAL A 98 -30.30 -66.48 8.91
C VAL A 98 -31.67 -67.14 8.95
N PRO A 99 -32.73 -66.38 9.26
CA PRO A 99 -34.10 -66.87 9.14
C PRO A 99 -34.40 -67.53 7.77
N VAL A 100 -35.11 -68.67 7.79
CA VAL A 100 -35.37 -69.53 6.61
C VAL A 100 -36.20 -68.83 5.52
N ASP A 101 -37.00 -67.83 5.89
CA ASP A 101 -37.74 -66.95 4.96
C ASP A 101 -36.82 -66.17 4.02
N GLN A 102 -35.58 -65.87 4.43
CA GLN A 102 -34.60 -65.23 3.55
C GLN A 102 -33.89 -66.21 2.62
N LEU A 103 -34.18 -67.51 2.76
CA LEU A 103 -33.56 -68.61 2.03
C LEU A 103 -34.54 -69.29 1.05
N GLU A 104 -35.65 -68.64 0.71
CA GLU A 104 -36.69 -69.20 -0.18
C GLU A 104 -36.13 -69.72 -1.52
N GLY A 105 -35.10 -69.05 -2.07
CA GLY A 105 -34.44 -69.49 -3.31
C GLY A 105 -33.83 -70.90 -3.23
N LEU A 106 -33.45 -71.38 -2.03
CA LEU A 106 -32.89 -72.72 -1.83
C LEU A 106 -33.90 -73.83 -2.16
N PHE A 107 -35.20 -73.58 -1.95
CA PHE A 107 -36.25 -74.56 -2.28
C PHE A 107 -36.42 -74.75 -3.79
N ASN A 108 -35.94 -73.79 -4.60
CA ASN A 108 -35.92 -73.86 -6.06
C ASN A 108 -34.54 -74.27 -6.59
N GLU A 109 -33.69 -74.86 -5.74
CA GLU A 109 -32.30 -75.25 -6.06
C GLU A 109 -31.37 -74.07 -6.45
N GLU A 110 -31.75 -72.83 -6.12
CA GLU A 110 -30.93 -71.65 -6.40
C GLU A 110 -29.92 -71.40 -5.28
N THR A 111 -28.70 -70.98 -5.63
CA THR A 111 -27.72 -70.53 -4.63
C THR A 111 -28.11 -69.16 -4.08
N VAL A 112 -28.19 -69.02 -2.76
CA VAL A 112 -28.54 -67.76 -2.08
C VAL A 112 -27.31 -67.19 -1.38
N ALA A 113 -26.94 -65.95 -1.68
CA ALA A 113 -25.83 -65.25 -1.03
C ALA A 113 -26.31 -63.96 -0.37
N LEU A 114 -26.01 -63.78 0.92
CA LEU A 114 -26.49 -62.66 1.73
C LEU A 114 -25.44 -62.23 2.77
N LEU A 115 -25.52 -60.97 3.22
CA LEU A 115 -24.69 -60.45 4.30
C LEU A 115 -25.41 -60.63 5.63
N ALA A 116 -24.75 -61.24 6.62
CA ALA A 116 -25.30 -61.42 7.96
C ALA A 116 -24.32 -60.92 9.03
N GLY A 117 -24.83 -60.20 10.01
CA GLY A 117 -24.06 -59.81 11.19
C GLY A 117 -24.07 -60.93 12.24
N SER A 118 -22.92 -61.16 12.86
CA SER A 118 -22.81 -61.97 14.07
C SER A 118 -23.22 -61.15 15.31
N PRO A 119 -23.78 -61.77 16.37
CA PRO A 119 -23.99 -61.10 17.67
C PRO A 119 -22.73 -60.45 18.25
N ASP A 120 -21.56 -60.96 17.87
CA ASP A 120 -20.24 -60.42 18.26
C ASP A 120 -19.78 -59.21 17.42
N GLY A 121 -20.64 -58.68 16.53
CA GLY A 121 -20.37 -57.49 15.72
C GLY A 121 -19.50 -57.72 14.48
N GLN A 122 -19.23 -58.97 14.12
CA GLN A 122 -18.50 -59.32 12.89
C GLN A 122 -19.49 -59.61 11.75
N ASP A 123 -19.32 -58.92 10.62
CA ASP A 123 -20.08 -59.19 9.41
C ASP A 123 -19.52 -60.41 8.67
N PHE A 124 -20.40 -61.26 8.16
CA PHE A 124 -20.06 -62.41 7.33
C PHE A 124 -20.81 -62.35 6.00
N LEU A 125 -20.14 -62.76 4.92
CA LEU A 125 -20.80 -63.11 3.67
C LEU A 125 -21.19 -64.58 3.75
N LEU A 126 -22.50 -64.84 3.79
CA LEU A 126 -23.05 -66.19 3.83
C LEU A 126 -23.50 -66.62 2.44
N THR A 127 -23.02 -67.76 1.98
CA THR A 127 -23.44 -68.38 0.72
C THR A 127 -24.01 -69.76 1.00
N TYR A 128 -25.28 -69.97 0.65
CA TYR A 128 -25.99 -71.22 0.84
C TYR A 128 -26.17 -71.93 -0.50
N LEU A 129 -25.75 -73.19 -0.56
CA LEU A 129 -25.93 -74.05 -1.73
C LEU A 129 -26.86 -75.21 -1.39
N PRO A 130 -28.02 -75.32 -2.05
CA PRO A 130 -29.00 -76.34 -1.74
C PRO A 130 -28.53 -77.72 -2.21
N LEU A 131 -28.89 -78.75 -1.42
CA LEU A 131 -28.72 -80.15 -1.76
C LEU A 131 -29.97 -80.93 -1.30
N ILE A 132 -30.65 -81.58 -2.24
CA ILE A 132 -31.80 -82.44 -1.96
C ILE A 132 -31.27 -83.82 -1.63
N THR A 133 -31.54 -84.30 -0.43
CA THR A 133 -31.13 -85.65 -0.01
C THR A 133 -31.99 -86.73 -0.65
N VAL A 134 -31.51 -87.98 -0.61
CA VAL A 134 -32.20 -89.17 -1.14
C VAL A 134 -33.62 -89.35 -0.58
N ASN A 135 -33.88 -88.82 0.63
CA ASN A 135 -35.19 -88.87 1.29
C ASN A 135 -36.10 -87.67 0.96
N GLY A 136 -35.72 -86.81 0.02
CA GLY A 136 -36.45 -85.58 -0.34
C GLY A 136 -36.32 -84.45 0.69
N ARG A 137 -35.49 -84.61 1.73
CA ARG A 137 -35.22 -83.56 2.73
C ARG A 137 -34.22 -82.56 2.15
N ILE A 138 -34.53 -81.28 2.23
CA ILE A 138 -33.70 -80.20 1.69
C ILE A 138 -32.73 -79.73 2.77
N GLY A 139 -31.44 -79.87 2.49
CA GLY A 139 -30.38 -79.24 3.25
C GLY A 139 -29.60 -78.26 2.38
N ALA A 140 -28.65 -77.57 2.98
CA ALA A 140 -27.73 -76.71 2.27
C ALA A 140 -26.33 -76.76 2.88
N ILE A 141 -25.33 -76.56 2.02
CA ILE A 141 -23.98 -76.24 2.45
C ILE A 141 -23.95 -74.72 2.67
N GLU A 142 -23.70 -74.31 3.90
CA GLU A 142 -23.48 -72.91 4.26
C GLU A 142 -21.98 -72.63 4.28
N LEU A 143 -21.53 -71.70 3.45
CA LEU A 143 -20.20 -71.11 3.49
C LEU A 143 -20.28 -69.75 4.15
N SER A 144 -19.46 -69.52 5.16
CA SER A 144 -19.32 -68.23 5.86
C SER A 144 -17.92 -67.67 5.64
N GLU A 145 -17.84 -66.52 4.99
CA GLU A 145 -16.59 -65.77 4.81
C GLU A 145 -16.57 -64.54 5.72
N SER A 146 -15.47 -64.33 6.43
CA SER A 146 -15.31 -63.18 7.33
C SER A 146 -15.13 -61.87 6.56
N MET A 147 -15.87 -60.83 6.93
CA MET A 147 -15.69 -59.49 6.38
C MET A 147 -14.63 -58.67 7.14
N ASN A 148 -13.88 -59.28 8.07
CA ASN A 148 -12.85 -58.57 8.85
C ASN A 148 -11.70 -58.06 7.97
N GLU A 149 -11.28 -58.86 6.98
CA GLU A 149 -10.26 -58.43 6.00
C GLU A 149 -10.71 -57.20 5.20
N MET A 150 -12.01 -57.10 4.90
CA MET A 150 -12.57 -55.91 4.26
C MET A 150 -12.51 -54.69 5.17
N HIS A 151 -12.71 -54.85 6.49
CA HIS A 151 -12.61 -53.75 7.46
C HIS A 151 -11.17 -53.24 7.57
N ASP A 152 -10.19 -54.13 7.72
CA ASP A 152 -8.77 -53.77 7.78
C ASP A 152 -8.31 -53.12 6.48
N TYR A 153 -8.74 -53.67 5.34
CA TYR A 153 -8.49 -53.10 4.03
C TYR A 153 -9.04 -51.68 3.89
N VAL A 154 -10.30 -51.45 4.30
CA VAL A 154 -10.93 -50.12 4.24
C VAL A 154 -10.20 -49.13 5.14
N GLN A 155 -9.82 -49.51 6.36
CA GLN A 155 -9.06 -48.64 7.26
C GLN A 155 -7.70 -48.25 6.68
N GLU A 156 -6.99 -49.22 6.09
CA GLU A 156 -5.69 -48.96 5.45
C GLU A 156 -5.85 -48.05 4.22
N SER A 157 -6.88 -48.29 3.42
CA SER A 157 -7.21 -47.47 2.25
C SER A 157 -7.58 -46.02 2.65
N LEU A 158 -8.33 -45.85 3.75
CA LEU A 158 -8.64 -44.53 4.33
C LEU A 158 -7.38 -43.83 4.81
N ARG A 159 -6.49 -44.52 5.53
CA ARG A 159 -5.21 -43.97 6.00
C ARG A 159 -4.33 -43.51 4.84
N ARG A 160 -4.14 -44.37 3.83
CA ARG A 160 -3.37 -44.04 2.63
C ARG A 160 -3.97 -42.86 1.87
N SER A 161 -5.29 -42.83 1.72
CA SER A 161 -6.01 -41.72 1.09
C SER A 161 -5.80 -40.40 1.85
N ALA A 162 -5.89 -40.43 3.19
CA ALA A 162 -5.68 -39.25 4.02
C ALA A 162 -4.25 -38.68 3.88
N ILE A 163 -3.23 -39.54 3.81
CA ILE A 163 -1.84 -39.13 3.59
C ILE A 163 -1.69 -38.44 2.22
N VAL A 164 -2.24 -39.04 1.15
CA VAL A 164 -2.16 -38.47 -0.20
C VAL A 164 -2.86 -37.11 -0.26
N VAL A 165 -4.04 -36.98 0.36
CA VAL A 165 -4.75 -35.70 0.47
C VAL A 165 -3.91 -34.67 1.21
N GLY A 166 -3.36 -35.04 2.37
CA GLY A 166 -2.53 -34.14 3.19
C GLY A 166 -1.29 -33.64 2.45
N VAL A 167 -0.53 -34.55 1.82
CA VAL A 167 0.66 -34.20 1.02
C VAL A 167 0.28 -33.30 -0.15
N SER A 168 -0.83 -33.56 -0.82
CA SER A 168 -1.31 -32.75 -1.94
C SER A 168 -1.68 -31.33 -1.51
N ILE A 169 -2.33 -31.18 -0.34
CA ILE A 169 -2.66 -29.87 0.24
C ILE A 169 -1.39 -29.09 0.57
N VAL A 170 -0.42 -29.73 1.25
CA VAL A 170 0.85 -29.07 1.64
C VAL A 170 1.67 -28.67 0.42
N SER A 171 1.78 -29.56 -0.57
CA SER A 171 2.46 -29.27 -1.84
C SER A 171 1.78 -28.10 -2.58
N GLY A 172 0.44 -28.11 -2.65
CA GLY A 172 -0.35 -27.03 -3.26
C GLY A 172 -0.15 -25.68 -2.56
N LEU A 173 -0.13 -25.66 -1.22
CA LEU A 173 0.17 -24.47 -0.41
C LEU A 173 1.56 -23.91 -0.72
N LEU A 174 2.57 -24.77 -0.74
CA LEU A 174 3.96 -24.38 -0.98
C LEU A 174 4.15 -23.86 -2.42
N PHE A 175 3.62 -24.60 -3.39
CA PHE A 175 3.64 -24.22 -4.80
C PHE A 175 2.96 -22.87 -5.03
N MET A 176 1.79 -22.65 -4.42
CA MET A 176 1.07 -21.39 -4.55
C MET A 176 1.76 -20.23 -3.82
N GLY A 177 2.41 -20.47 -2.69
CA GLY A 177 3.23 -19.46 -2.02
C GLY A 177 4.38 -18.98 -2.92
N VAL A 178 5.09 -19.92 -3.55
CA VAL A 178 6.19 -19.62 -4.47
C VAL A 178 5.69 -18.90 -5.72
N LEU A 179 4.74 -19.48 -6.47
CA LEU A 179 4.21 -18.86 -7.69
C LEU A 179 3.52 -17.55 -7.40
N GLY A 180 2.69 -17.47 -6.36
CA GLY A 180 2.00 -16.23 -5.99
C GLY A 180 2.99 -15.10 -5.70
N SER A 181 4.12 -15.41 -5.06
CA SER A 181 5.15 -14.41 -4.79
C SER A 181 5.86 -13.91 -6.07
N PHE A 182 6.08 -14.79 -7.04
CA PHE A 182 6.79 -14.48 -8.28
C PHE A 182 5.88 -13.79 -9.31
N TRP A 183 4.70 -14.33 -9.55
CA TRP A 183 3.77 -13.90 -10.60
C TRP A 183 2.92 -12.70 -10.19
N ILE A 184 2.50 -12.60 -8.92
CA ILE A 184 1.62 -11.51 -8.45
C ILE A 184 2.39 -10.58 -7.50
N GLY A 185 3.09 -11.16 -6.52
CA GLY A 185 3.70 -10.39 -5.43
C GLY A 185 4.83 -9.48 -5.88
N ARG A 186 5.68 -9.90 -6.82
CA ARG A 186 6.77 -9.07 -7.37
C ARG A 186 6.24 -7.94 -8.27
N PRO A 187 5.40 -8.18 -9.30
CA PRO A 187 4.86 -7.10 -10.12
C PRO A 187 4.03 -6.08 -9.34
N MET A 188 3.15 -6.53 -8.45
CA MET A 188 2.31 -5.64 -7.64
C MET A 188 3.13 -4.71 -6.74
N ARG A 189 4.21 -5.22 -6.13
CA ARG A 189 5.11 -4.38 -5.32
C ARG A 189 5.83 -3.32 -6.14
N ARG A 190 6.23 -3.64 -7.38
CA ARG A 190 6.86 -2.67 -8.28
C ARG A 190 5.90 -1.55 -8.69
N LEU A 191 4.67 -1.90 -9.05
CA LEU A 191 3.63 -0.91 -9.39
C LEU A 191 3.26 -0.02 -8.20
N HIS A 192 3.13 -0.60 -7.01
CA HIS A 192 2.88 0.17 -5.79
C HIS A 192 4.04 1.15 -5.51
N ALA A 193 5.29 0.68 -5.56
CA ALA A 193 6.45 1.52 -5.35
C ALA A 193 6.54 2.66 -6.39
N GLN A 194 6.17 2.41 -7.64
CA GLN A 194 6.10 3.45 -8.66
C GLN A 194 5.02 4.49 -8.33
N ALA A 195 3.81 4.05 -7.98
CA ALA A 195 2.72 4.95 -7.62
C ALA A 195 3.06 5.81 -6.39
N GLU A 196 3.71 5.21 -5.38
CA GLU A 196 4.17 5.92 -4.18
C GLU A 196 5.22 6.98 -4.53
N ARG A 197 6.20 6.66 -5.37
CA ARG A 197 7.21 7.62 -5.85
C ARG A 197 6.60 8.79 -6.60
N ILE A 198 5.66 8.50 -7.51
CA ILE A 198 4.88 9.53 -8.22
C ILE A 198 4.13 10.40 -7.21
N GLY A 199 3.51 9.79 -6.19
CA GLY A 199 2.82 10.49 -5.12
C GLY A 199 3.73 11.40 -4.28
N THR A 200 5.01 11.04 -4.11
CA THR A 200 6.02 11.88 -3.46
C THR A 200 6.64 12.95 -4.36
N GLY A 201 6.25 13.01 -5.64
CA GLY A 201 6.72 14.01 -6.60
C GLY A 201 7.96 13.60 -7.41
N ASP A 202 8.47 12.37 -7.26
CA ASP A 202 9.54 11.84 -8.10
C ASP A 202 8.97 11.29 -9.42
N LEU A 203 9.05 12.11 -10.47
CA LEU A 203 8.58 11.78 -11.81
C LEU A 203 9.71 11.32 -12.73
N THR A 204 10.94 11.10 -12.23
CA THR A 204 12.12 10.90 -13.09
C THR A 204 12.25 9.47 -13.60
N THR A 205 11.82 8.49 -12.82
CA THR A 205 12.06 7.09 -13.15
C THR A 205 10.94 6.46 -13.96
N ARG A 206 11.34 5.81 -15.04
CA ARG A 206 10.48 4.91 -15.82
C ARG A 206 10.63 3.50 -15.27
N THR A 207 9.52 2.80 -15.13
CA THR A 207 9.54 1.35 -14.90
C THR A 207 9.03 0.64 -16.14
N ASN A 208 9.85 -0.25 -16.68
CA ASN A 208 9.48 -1.06 -17.81
C ASN A 208 9.03 -2.43 -17.30
N LEU A 209 7.75 -2.56 -16.93
CA LEU A 209 7.15 -3.88 -16.76
C LEU A 209 6.80 -4.39 -18.16
N SER A 210 7.75 -5.11 -18.75
CA SER A 210 7.54 -5.75 -20.04
C SER A 210 6.65 -6.98 -19.88
N GLY A 211 5.54 -6.99 -20.62
CA GLY A 211 4.55 -8.07 -20.61
C GLY A 211 3.35 -7.70 -21.50
N THR A 212 2.43 -8.66 -21.69
CA THR A 212 1.16 -8.46 -22.40
C THR A 212 -0.05 -8.76 -21.50
N ASP A 213 0.19 -8.82 -20.19
CA ASP A 213 -0.82 -9.13 -19.18
C ASP A 213 -1.47 -7.85 -18.61
N GLU A 214 -2.42 -8.02 -17.70
CA GLU A 214 -3.13 -6.93 -17.04
C GLU A 214 -2.19 -6.01 -16.25
N PHE A 215 -1.05 -6.53 -15.78
CA PHE A 215 -0.03 -5.73 -15.10
C PHE A 215 0.71 -4.82 -16.08
N ALA A 216 1.01 -5.27 -17.28
CA ALA A 216 1.57 -4.42 -18.33
C ALA A 216 0.59 -3.30 -18.73
N GLY A 217 -0.71 -3.62 -18.85
CA GLY A 217 -1.76 -2.62 -19.10
C GLY A 217 -1.85 -1.56 -17.99
N LEU A 218 -1.79 -1.99 -16.73
CA LEU A 218 -1.77 -1.08 -15.58
C LEU A 218 -0.48 -0.24 -15.54
N SER A 219 0.68 -0.84 -15.81
CA SER A 219 1.95 -0.12 -15.90
C SER A 219 1.93 0.96 -16.99
N ALA A 220 1.34 0.66 -18.15
CA ALA A 220 1.20 1.64 -19.23
C ALA A 220 0.29 2.81 -18.83
N THR A 221 -0.78 2.52 -18.09
CA THR A 221 -1.70 3.54 -17.55
C THR A 221 -1.00 4.44 -16.53
N ILE A 222 -0.23 3.85 -15.59
CA ILE A 222 0.56 4.62 -14.61
C ILE A 222 1.62 5.48 -15.32
N GLU A 223 2.30 4.95 -16.33
CA GLU A 223 3.28 5.71 -17.10
C GLU A 223 2.63 6.89 -17.84
N LYS A 224 1.45 6.70 -18.42
CA LYS A 224 0.68 7.79 -19.05
C LYS A 224 0.35 8.88 -18.03
N MET A 225 -0.15 8.52 -16.85
CA MET A 225 -0.44 9.50 -15.77
C MET A 225 0.83 10.22 -15.32
N ARG A 226 1.95 9.51 -15.12
CA ARG A 226 3.25 10.10 -14.76
C ARG A 226 3.69 11.14 -15.80
N SER A 227 3.61 10.79 -17.08
CA SER A 227 4.02 11.66 -18.18
C SER A 227 3.16 12.92 -18.24
N GLN A 228 1.83 12.79 -18.12
CA GLN A 228 0.91 13.93 -18.11
C GLN A 228 1.16 14.85 -16.91
N LEU A 229 1.42 14.27 -15.73
CA LEU A 229 1.72 15.06 -14.54
C LEU A 229 3.05 15.82 -14.65
N ALA A 230 4.07 15.20 -15.27
CA ALA A 230 5.36 15.85 -15.50
C ALA A 230 5.22 17.05 -16.45
N GLU A 231 4.51 16.85 -17.57
CA GLU A 231 4.23 17.90 -18.55
C GLU A 231 3.40 19.04 -17.95
N ALA A 232 2.36 18.72 -17.17
CA ALA A 232 1.54 19.72 -16.49
C ALA A 232 2.35 20.56 -15.49
N ARG A 233 3.25 19.94 -14.72
CA ARG A 233 4.11 20.67 -13.77
C ARG A 233 5.09 21.60 -14.47
N GLU A 234 5.70 21.14 -15.56
CA GLU A 234 6.62 21.94 -16.35
C GLU A 234 5.91 23.15 -16.96
N ALA A 235 4.71 22.96 -17.52
CA ALA A 235 3.88 24.03 -18.04
C ALA A 235 3.44 25.03 -16.96
N GLU A 236 3.03 24.54 -15.79
CA GLU A 236 2.67 25.40 -14.65
C GLU A 236 3.86 26.25 -14.19
N GLN A 237 5.05 25.66 -14.13
CA GLN A 237 6.26 26.36 -13.70
C GLN A 237 6.66 27.44 -14.71
N LEU A 238 6.61 27.14 -16.02
CA LEU A 238 6.83 28.13 -17.06
C LEU A 238 5.82 29.29 -16.99
N ALA A 239 4.54 28.98 -16.81
CA ALA A 239 3.49 29.99 -16.69
C ALA A 239 3.66 30.88 -15.45
N ASN A 240 4.12 30.30 -14.33
CA ASN A 240 4.44 31.07 -13.13
C ASN A 240 5.63 32.01 -13.37
N ASP A 241 6.70 31.55 -14.02
CA ASP A 241 7.87 32.38 -14.32
C ASP A 241 7.49 33.55 -15.26
N GLU A 242 6.68 33.30 -16.29
CA GLU A 242 6.12 34.34 -17.16
C GLU A 242 5.25 35.34 -16.39
N LYS A 243 4.41 34.85 -15.49
CA LYS A 243 3.57 35.69 -14.62
C LYS A 243 4.42 36.59 -13.72
N TYR A 244 5.49 36.06 -13.10
CA TYR A 244 6.41 36.85 -12.29
C TYR A 244 7.12 37.93 -13.12
N ALA A 245 7.60 37.58 -14.31
CA ALA A 245 8.23 38.55 -15.22
C ALA A 245 7.26 39.66 -15.66
N ALA A 246 6.00 39.31 -15.93
CA ALA A 246 4.95 40.28 -16.28
C ALA A 246 4.62 41.22 -15.12
N LEU A 247 4.47 40.68 -13.90
CA LEU A 247 4.24 41.48 -12.69
C LEU A 247 5.37 42.48 -12.45
N GLU A 248 6.63 42.07 -12.62
CA GLU A 248 7.77 42.96 -12.42
C GLU A 248 7.81 44.08 -13.48
N LYS A 249 7.39 43.80 -14.72
CA LYS A 249 7.22 44.81 -15.77
C LYS A 249 6.09 45.80 -15.44
N LEU A 250 4.98 45.32 -14.89
CA LEU A 250 3.88 46.19 -14.44
C LEU A 250 4.33 47.11 -13.31
N ARG A 251 5.00 46.59 -12.28
CA ARG A 251 5.55 47.40 -11.17
C ARG A 251 6.51 48.48 -11.66
N HIS A 252 7.34 48.18 -12.66
CA HIS A 252 8.23 49.17 -13.24
C HIS A 252 7.47 50.29 -13.97
N THR A 253 6.46 49.93 -14.77
CA THR A 253 5.59 50.90 -15.44
C THR A 253 4.84 51.78 -14.45
N GLU A 254 4.35 51.20 -13.36
CA GLU A 254 3.66 51.92 -12.29
C GLU A 254 4.58 52.94 -11.61
N ARG A 255 5.83 52.58 -11.28
CA ARG A 255 6.83 53.52 -10.74
C ARG A 255 7.06 54.70 -11.68
N LEU A 256 7.18 54.46 -12.99
CA LEU A 256 7.36 55.53 -13.97
C LEU A 256 6.12 56.42 -14.10
N ALA A 257 4.92 55.85 -14.02
CA ALA A 257 3.67 56.61 -14.05
C ALA A 257 3.52 57.50 -12.80
N THR A 258 3.80 56.98 -11.60
CA THR A 258 3.83 57.76 -10.35
C THR A 258 4.84 58.89 -10.44
N LEU A 259 6.03 58.62 -10.98
CA LEU A 259 7.03 59.66 -11.22
C LEU A 259 6.49 60.74 -12.16
N GLY A 260 5.81 60.34 -13.24
CA GLY A 260 5.11 61.25 -14.15
C GLY A 260 4.10 62.15 -13.44
N GLN A 261 3.26 61.58 -12.58
CA GLN A 261 2.27 62.33 -11.78
C GLN A 261 2.92 63.31 -10.80
N LEU A 262 4.06 62.95 -10.21
CA LEU A 262 4.79 63.80 -9.26
C LEU A 262 5.70 64.84 -9.94
N SER A 263 5.77 64.85 -11.28
CA SER A 263 6.65 65.74 -12.05
C SER A 263 6.46 67.22 -11.70
N ALA A 264 5.22 67.65 -11.42
CA ALA A 264 4.94 69.03 -11.02
C ALA A 264 5.58 69.40 -9.66
N GLY A 265 5.54 68.47 -8.69
CA GLY A 265 6.20 68.63 -7.39
C GLY A 265 7.72 68.64 -7.52
N ILE A 266 8.28 67.75 -8.35
CA ILE A 266 9.73 67.67 -8.61
C ILE A 266 10.23 68.94 -9.31
N ALA A 267 9.48 69.45 -10.29
CA ALA A 267 9.82 70.70 -10.97
C ALA A 267 9.82 71.90 -10.00
N HIS A 268 8.91 71.91 -9.02
CA HIS A 268 8.86 72.92 -7.98
C HIS A 268 10.04 72.82 -6.99
N GLU A 269 10.34 71.60 -6.53
CA GLU A 269 11.47 71.28 -5.65
C GLU A 269 12.83 71.59 -6.29
N LEU A 270 12.98 71.38 -7.61
CA LEU A 270 14.19 71.77 -8.36
C LEU A 270 14.22 73.26 -8.72
N GLY A 271 13.06 73.87 -8.97
CA GLY A 271 12.95 75.29 -9.33
C GLY A 271 13.40 76.21 -8.19
N THR A 272 13.14 75.81 -6.94
CA THR A 272 13.51 76.57 -5.74
C THR A 272 15.03 76.80 -5.61
N PRO A 273 15.88 75.76 -5.54
CA PRO A 273 17.34 75.92 -5.48
C PRO A 273 17.88 76.60 -6.74
N LEU A 274 17.32 76.32 -7.92
CA LEU A 274 17.74 76.96 -9.17
C LEU A 274 17.52 78.48 -9.15
N ASN A 275 16.38 78.96 -8.62
CA ASN A 275 16.12 80.38 -8.45
C ASN A 275 17.10 81.03 -7.46
N VAL A 276 17.45 80.33 -6.38
CA VAL A 276 18.46 80.82 -5.42
C VAL A 276 19.84 80.92 -6.09
N ILE A 277 20.25 79.90 -6.85
CA ILE A 277 21.50 79.92 -7.62
C ILE A 277 21.52 81.10 -8.59
N ALA A 278 20.46 81.26 -9.39
CA ALA A 278 20.35 82.35 -10.37
C ALA A 278 20.39 83.73 -9.70
N GLY A 279 19.69 83.90 -8.57
CA GLY A 279 19.69 85.13 -7.79
C GLY A 279 21.07 85.48 -7.23
N ARG A 280 21.78 84.49 -6.65
CA ARG A 280 23.14 84.67 -6.13
C ARG A 280 24.16 84.95 -7.22
N ALA A 281 24.07 84.27 -8.36
CA ALA A 281 24.93 84.52 -9.51
C ALA A 281 24.75 85.93 -10.06
N LYS A 282 23.50 86.42 -10.16
CA LYS A 282 23.19 87.79 -10.60
C LYS A 282 23.72 88.85 -9.64
N LEU A 283 23.68 88.58 -8.33
CA LEU A 283 24.31 89.45 -7.34
C LEU A 283 25.82 89.51 -7.60
N ILE A 284 26.50 88.36 -7.77
CA ILE A 284 27.95 88.32 -8.01
C ILE A 284 28.35 89.12 -9.26
N ASP A 285 27.52 89.06 -10.31
CA ASP A 285 27.71 89.80 -11.56
C ASP A 285 27.48 91.32 -11.41
N SER A 286 26.64 91.74 -10.45
CA SER A 286 26.40 93.16 -10.18
C SER A 286 27.61 93.84 -9.54
N SER A 287 28.08 94.93 -10.14
CA SER A 287 29.25 95.68 -9.67
C SER A 287 29.01 96.30 -8.29
N GLY A 288 29.93 96.10 -7.34
CA GLY A 288 29.88 96.73 -6.01
C GLY A 288 29.88 95.77 -4.81
N MET A 289 29.99 94.46 -5.02
CA MET A 289 30.03 93.48 -3.94
C MET A 289 31.44 93.28 -3.35
N GLY A 290 31.54 93.17 -2.02
CA GLY A 290 32.81 92.88 -1.34
C GLY A 290 33.23 91.42 -1.52
N ALA A 291 34.54 91.13 -1.42
CA ALA A 291 35.09 89.78 -1.59
C ALA A 291 34.44 88.73 -0.65
N VAL A 292 34.08 89.14 0.57
CA VAL A 292 33.40 88.28 1.56
C VAL A 292 31.99 87.88 1.10
N ASP A 293 31.22 88.82 0.55
CA ASP A 293 29.85 88.57 0.07
C ASP A 293 29.83 87.76 -1.23
N ILE A 294 30.84 87.94 -2.09
CA ILE A 294 31.07 87.09 -3.28
C ILE A 294 31.33 85.66 -2.84
N SER A 295 32.25 85.45 -1.89
CA SER A 295 32.57 84.11 -1.37
C SER A 295 31.36 83.45 -0.70
N ARG A 296 30.58 84.19 0.07
CA ARG A 296 29.34 83.71 0.68
C ARG A 296 28.30 83.31 -0.37
N SER A 297 28.13 84.12 -1.41
CA SER A 297 27.18 83.84 -2.49
C SER A 297 27.62 82.61 -3.32
N ALA A 298 28.92 82.43 -3.53
CA ALA A 298 29.47 81.24 -4.19
C ALA A 298 29.26 79.96 -3.37
N ASN A 299 29.44 80.00 -2.04
CA ASN A 299 29.14 78.85 -1.17
C ASN A 299 27.67 78.45 -1.24
N ILE A 300 26.74 79.42 -1.18
CA ILE A 300 25.30 79.14 -1.28
C ILE A 300 24.96 78.49 -2.64
N ILE A 301 25.60 78.94 -3.73
CA ILE A 301 25.43 78.30 -5.05
C ILE A 301 25.88 76.84 -5.01
N GLY A 302 27.05 76.56 -4.41
CA GLY A 302 27.58 75.21 -4.24
C GLY A 302 26.62 74.30 -3.47
N GLU A 303 26.13 74.75 -2.31
CA GLU A 303 25.17 74.01 -1.49
C GLU A 303 23.85 73.71 -2.23
N GLN A 304 23.31 74.68 -2.97
CA GLN A 304 22.08 74.47 -3.74
C GLN A 304 22.29 73.51 -4.93
N ALA A 305 23.45 73.55 -5.59
CA ALA A 305 23.79 72.63 -6.67
C ALA A 305 23.96 71.19 -6.16
N GLU A 306 24.55 71.03 -4.98
CA GLU A 306 24.67 69.73 -4.30
C GLU A 306 23.28 69.19 -3.91
N ARG A 307 22.40 70.05 -3.39
CA ARG A 307 20.99 69.70 -3.12
C ARG A 307 20.24 69.25 -4.38
N MET A 308 20.38 69.95 -5.50
CA MET A 308 19.78 69.52 -6.77
C MET A 308 20.31 68.16 -7.22
N THR A 309 21.60 67.91 -7.03
CA THR A 309 22.23 66.63 -7.37
C THR A 309 21.63 65.48 -6.55
N GLN A 310 21.41 65.68 -5.25
CA GLN A 310 20.76 64.68 -4.39
C GLN A 310 19.32 64.37 -4.82
N ILE A 311 18.52 65.39 -5.16
CA ILE A 311 17.14 65.22 -5.64
C ILE A 311 17.11 64.39 -6.93
N ILE A 312 17.98 64.71 -7.89
CA ILE A 312 18.08 63.97 -9.16
C ILE A 312 18.50 62.52 -8.93
N GLN A 313 19.46 62.27 -8.03
CA GLN A 313 19.90 60.92 -7.70
C GLN A 313 18.80 60.10 -7.01
N GLN A 314 17.98 60.69 -6.15
CA GLN A 314 16.81 60.02 -5.58
C GLN A 314 15.78 59.67 -6.66
N LEU A 315 15.54 60.58 -7.61
CA LEU A 315 14.64 60.37 -8.73
C LEU A 315 15.06 59.21 -9.63
N LEU A 316 16.33 59.21 -10.03
CA LEU A 316 16.92 58.18 -10.88
C LEU A 316 16.94 56.82 -10.18
N ARG A 317 17.15 56.79 -8.86
CA ARG A 317 17.06 55.55 -8.07
C ARG A 317 15.65 54.99 -8.01
N PHE A 318 14.63 55.84 -7.87
CA PHE A 318 13.23 55.41 -7.88
C PHE A 318 12.79 54.89 -9.26
N ALA A 319 13.27 55.53 -10.33
CA ALA A 319 12.94 55.16 -11.72
C ALA A 319 13.68 53.91 -12.21
N ARG A 320 14.89 53.63 -11.71
CA ARG A 320 15.76 52.59 -12.25
C ARG A 320 15.29 51.18 -11.86
N ARG A 321 15.31 50.27 -12.83
CA ARG A 321 15.29 48.82 -12.62
C ARG A 321 16.61 48.41 -11.96
N GLY A 322 16.58 48.16 -10.66
CA GLY A 322 17.65 47.44 -9.97
C GLY A 322 17.09 46.13 -9.43
N GLU A 323 17.59 45.00 -9.93
CA GLU A 323 17.40 43.73 -9.23
C GLU A 323 18.09 43.86 -7.87
N ALA A 324 17.32 43.78 -6.79
CA ALA A 324 17.86 43.76 -5.44
C ALA A 324 18.79 42.55 -5.30
N ARG A 325 20.07 42.78 -5.01
CA ARG A 325 21.03 41.70 -4.75
C ARG A 325 20.85 41.25 -3.32
N LYS A 326 19.84 40.41 -3.11
CA LYS A 326 19.51 39.91 -1.78
C LYS A 326 20.55 38.91 -1.31
N GLN A 327 21.01 39.08 -0.09
CA GLN A 327 21.90 38.16 0.61
C GLN A 327 21.48 38.08 2.08
N MET A 328 21.89 37.01 2.77
CA MET A 328 21.73 36.95 4.23
C MET A 328 22.66 37.98 4.86
N LEU A 329 22.11 38.87 5.70
CA LEU A 329 22.84 39.87 6.46
C LEU A 329 22.26 40.00 7.86
N ASP A 330 23.10 40.39 8.84
CA ASP A 330 22.65 40.66 10.21
C ASP A 330 22.34 42.16 10.35
N LEU A 331 21.10 42.49 10.72
CA LEU A 331 20.66 43.87 10.90
C LEU A 331 21.47 44.60 11.98
N ASN A 332 21.93 43.91 13.04
CA ASN A 332 22.73 44.54 14.09
C ASN A 332 24.03 45.14 13.53
N ILE A 333 24.68 44.42 12.61
CA ILE A 333 25.92 44.87 11.96
C ILE A 333 25.65 46.11 11.09
N LEU A 334 24.54 46.10 10.36
CA LEU A 334 24.14 47.21 9.51
C LEU A 334 23.85 48.47 10.34
N LEU A 335 23.09 48.36 11.43
CA LEU A 335 22.74 49.46 12.31
C LEU A 335 23.99 50.06 13.00
N ARG A 336 24.96 49.24 13.41
CA ARG A 336 26.26 49.71 13.94
C ARG A 336 27.02 50.56 12.94
N GLY A 337 27.11 50.09 11.69
CA GLY A 337 27.73 50.85 10.60
C GLY A 337 27.02 52.18 10.37
N LEU A 338 25.68 52.18 10.45
CA LEU A 338 24.86 53.38 10.31
C LEU A 338 25.10 54.40 11.43
N GLN A 339 25.18 53.95 12.69
CA GLN A 339 25.47 54.80 13.83
C GLN A 339 26.80 55.52 13.62
N SER A 340 27.86 54.76 13.32
CA SER A 340 29.20 55.34 13.13
C SER A 340 29.26 56.38 12.01
N LEU A 341 28.43 56.21 10.97
CA LEU A 341 28.37 57.12 9.83
C LEU A 341 27.62 58.42 10.16
N LEU A 342 26.55 58.35 10.95
CA LEU A 342 25.61 59.46 11.17
C LEU A 342 25.78 60.16 12.53
N GLU A 343 26.50 59.55 13.47
CA GLU A 343 26.77 60.13 14.80
C GLU A 343 27.43 61.53 14.75
N PRO A 344 28.40 61.81 13.85
CA PRO A 344 28.97 63.16 13.73
C PRO A 344 27.92 64.20 13.36
N ILE A 345 27.01 63.86 12.43
CA ILE A 345 25.95 64.73 11.94
C ILE A 345 24.90 64.96 13.03
N ALA A 346 24.54 63.90 13.77
CA ALA A 346 23.61 64.00 14.90
C ALA A 346 24.17 64.90 16.01
N LYS A 347 25.45 64.73 16.38
CA LYS A 347 26.11 65.57 17.40
C LYS A 347 26.16 67.04 17.02
N GLU A 348 26.41 67.35 15.76
CA GLU A 348 26.42 68.75 15.27
C GLU A 348 25.04 69.42 15.43
N GLN A 349 23.95 68.65 15.37
CA GLN A 349 22.58 69.10 15.57
C GLN A 349 22.10 69.01 17.04
N GLY A 350 22.99 68.65 17.99
CA GLY A 350 22.61 68.49 19.40
C GLY A 350 21.71 67.27 19.66
N ILE A 351 21.82 66.24 18.81
CA ILE A 351 21.02 65.02 18.88
C ILE A 351 21.89 63.85 19.33
N GLU A 352 21.37 63.08 20.27
CA GLU A 352 21.96 61.81 20.71
C GLU A 352 21.41 60.66 19.84
N LEU A 353 22.28 59.99 19.08
CA LEU A 353 21.91 58.83 18.26
C LEU A 353 22.24 57.53 19.00
N ILE A 354 21.20 56.82 19.43
CA ILE A 354 21.29 55.56 20.18
C ILE A 354 20.94 54.40 19.24
N VAL A 355 21.77 53.37 19.20
CA VAL A 355 21.43 52.08 18.59
C VAL A 355 21.32 51.04 19.69
N GLU A 356 20.12 50.53 19.89
CA GLU A 356 19.87 49.44 20.84
C GLU A 356 20.05 48.10 20.12
N GLU A 357 21.21 47.49 20.36
CA GLU A 357 21.49 46.15 19.85
C GLU A 357 20.74 45.09 20.65
N THR A 358 20.10 44.16 19.96
CA THR A 358 19.63 42.92 20.60
C THR A 358 20.81 41.97 20.81
N GLU A 359 20.86 41.26 21.94
CA GLU A 359 21.90 40.24 22.20
C GLU A 359 21.88 39.07 21.18
N GLN A 360 20.78 38.90 20.44
CA GLN A 360 20.62 37.85 19.43
C GLN A 360 20.77 38.40 18.02
N SER A 361 21.40 37.62 17.13
CA SER A 361 21.51 37.94 15.70
C SER A 361 20.12 38.11 15.05
N LEU A 362 20.01 39.13 14.18
CA LEU A 362 18.81 39.47 13.42
C LEU A 362 19.06 39.23 11.91
N PRO A 363 19.11 37.97 11.45
CA PRO A 363 19.38 37.65 10.05
C PRO A 363 18.19 38.00 9.16
N VAL A 364 18.44 38.75 8.09
CA VAL A 364 17.45 39.08 7.06
C VAL A 364 18.00 38.80 5.67
N TYR A 365 17.13 38.37 4.76
CA TYR A 365 17.48 38.14 3.34
C TYR A 365 17.12 39.36 2.49
N ALA A 366 18.06 40.29 2.37
CA ALA A 366 17.82 41.60 1.77
C ALA A 366 19.05 42.15 1.03
N ASP A 367 18.85 43.21 0.25
CA ASP A 367 19.94 43.96 -0.36
C ASP A 367 20.49 44.95 0.67
N SER A 368 21.75 44.74 1.08
CA SER A 368 22.40 45.54 2.12
C SER A 368 22.46 47.02 1.78
N GLY A 369 22.71 47.37 0.51
CA GLY A 369 22.83 48.76 0.08
C GLY A 369 21.48 49.47 0.08
N GLN A 370 20.41 48.76 -0.34
CA GLN A 370 19.05 49.29 -0.30
C GLN A 370 18.57 49.51 1.14
N LEU A 371 18.78 48.53 2.04
CA LEU A 371 18.41 48.68 3.45
C LEU A 371 19.19 49.81 4.12
N GLN A 372 20.50 49.89 3.91
CA GLN A 372 21.32 50.98 4.44
C GLN A 372 20.80 52.34 3.98
N GLN A 373 20.38 52.47 2.71
CA GLN A 373 19.79 53.71 2.22
C GLN A 373 18.46 54.06 2.90
N VAL A 374 17.59 53.07 3.14
CA VAL A 374 16.33 53.27 3.87
C VAL A 374 16.61 53.81 5.26
N PHE A 375 17.50 53.15 6.01
CA PHE A 375 17.85 53.59 7.37
C PHE A 375 18.54 54.96 7.39
N ILE A 376 19.42 55.27 6.43
CA ILE A 376 20.02 56.60 6.30
C ILE A 376 18.92 57.65 6.11
N ASN A 377 17.99 57.41 5.19
CA ASN A 377 16.91 58.37 4.90
C ASN A 377 16.00 58.58 6.12
N LEU A 378 15.61 57.49 6.82
CA LEU A 378 14.77 57.60 8.02
C LEU A 378 15.50 58.32 9.16
N THR A 379 16.78 58.02 9.37
CA THR A 379 17.59 58.65 10.43
C THR A 379 17.80 60.13 10.15
N LEU A 380 18.11 60.50 8.91
CA LEU A 380 18.23 61.90 8.50
C LEU A 380 16.90 62.65 8.64
N ASN A 381 15.78 62.03 8.25
CA ASN A 381 14.46 62.62 8.46
C ASN A 381 14.14 62.82 9.95
N GLY A 382 14.51 61.86 10.80
CA GLY A 382 14.39 61.97 12.25
C GLY A 382 15.22 63.15 12.80
N ILE A 383 16.47 63.26 12.36
CA ILE A 383 17.36 64.38 12.72
C ILE A 383 16.75 65.73 12.32
N GLN A 384 16.28 65.85 11.07
CA GLN A 384 15.68 67.08 10.56
C GLN A 384 14.39 67.49 11.29
N ALA A 385 13.62 66.52 11.78
CA ALA A 385 12.41 66.78 12.55
C ALA A 385 12.70 67.31 13.97
N MET A 386 13.91 67.08 14.51
CA MET A 386 14.32 67.47 15.86
C MET A 386 15.13 68.77 15.88
N ALA A 387 14.56 69.86 15.40
CA ALA A 387 15.23 71.16 15.26
C ALA A 387 15.79 71.76 16.58
N ASN A 388 15.33 71.28 17.75
CA ASN A 388 15.77 71.74 19.07
C ASN A 388 16.68 70.73 19.79
N GLY A 389 17.21 69.74 19.07
CA GLY A 389 17.92 68.61 19.67
C GLY A 389 16.97 67.53 20.22
N GLY A 390 17.55 66.43 20.73
CA GLY A 390 16.78 65.30 21.26
C GLY A 390 17.54 63.98 21.20
N THR A 391 16.81 62.88 21.33
CA THR A 391 17.36 61.52 21.27
C THR A 391 16.67 60.75 20.15
N LEU A 392 17.44 60.15 19.25
CA LEU A 392 16.95 59.27 18.18
C LEU A 392 17.44 57.85 18.46
N THR A 393 16.51 56.92 18.63
CA THR A 393 16.82 55.51 18.94
C THR A 393 16.48 54.61 17.76
N LEU A 394 17.41 53.75 17.35
CA LEU A 394 17.19 52.66 16.41
C LEU A 394 17.22 51.33 17.17
N ILE A 395 16.10 50.59 17.16
CA ILE A 395 15.95 49.35 17.92
C ILE A 395 15.70 48.19 16.96
N GLY A 396 16.53 47.15 17.06
CA GLY A 396 16.27 45.88 16.39
C GLY A 396 15.33 45.01 17.22
N CYS A 397 14.21 44.56 16.65
CA CYS A 397 13.27 43.68 17.33
C CYS A 397 12.97 42.44 16.49
N ARG A 398 12.82 41.27 17.13
CA ARG A 398 12.18 40.15 16.46
C ARG A 398 10.67 40.41 16.42
N PRO A 399 10.02 40.25 15.26
CA PRO A 399 8.57 40.36 15.22
C PRO A 399 7.96 39.22 16.04
N GLU A 400 7.32 39.55 17.17
CA GLU A 400 6.18 38.77 17.65
C GLU A 400 5.06 39.04 16.65
N VAL A 401 4.87 38.12 15.70
CA VAL A 401 3.82 38.06 14.66
C VAL A 401 2.90 39.30 14.67
N THR A 402 3.25 40.31 13.89
CA THR A 402 2.39 41.46 13.64
C THR A 402 2.00 41.46 12.17
N ASP A 403 0.77 41.03 11.89
CA ASP A 403 0.12 41.32 10.61
C ASP A 403 0.10 42.84 10.40
N VAL A 404 0.42 43.27 9.18
CA VAL A 404 0.32 44.69 8.79
C VAL A 404 -1.15 45.11 8.93
N PRO A 405 -1.51 46.06 9.81
CA PRO A 405 -2.90 46.43 9.99
C PRO A 405 -3.42 47.18 8.76
N GLU A 406 -4.65 46.87 8.33
CA GLU A 406 -5.29 47.48 7.16
C GLU A 406 -5.50 49.00 7.26
N LYS A 407 -5.28 49.63 8.44
CA LYS A 407 -5.52 51.07 8.66
C LYS A 407 -4.44 51.71 9.54
N LEU A 408 -3.68 52.63 8.93
CA LEU A 408 -2.52 53.35 9.47
C LEU A 408 -2.82 54.51 10.45
N ASN A 409 -4.06 54.71 10.91
CA ASN A 409 -4.49 56.00 11.49
C ASN A 409 -4.77 55.99 13.00
N ASP A 410 -4.38 54.94 13.73
CA ASP A 410 -4.62 54.89 15.18
C ASP A 410 -3.45 55.52 15.96
N LYS A 411 -3.77 56.56 16.75
CA LYS A 411 -2.80 57.42 17.44
C LYS A 411 -2.38 56.88 18.82
N GLU A 412 -2.96 55.78 19.28
CA GLU A 412 -2.66 55.18 20.59
C GLU A 412 -1.79 53.92 20.52
N SER A 413 -1.42 53.47 19.32
CA SER A 413 -0.53 52.33 19.17
C SER A 413 0.91 52.77 19.41
N ASN A 414 1.52 52.29 20.50
CA ASN A 414 2.97 52.30 20.65
C ASN A 414 3.56 51.36 19.59
N TRP A 415 4.07 51.93 18.50
CA TRP A 415 4.83 51.21 17.49
C TRP A 415 6.28 51.06 17.98
N VAL A 416 6.89 49.91 17.68
CA VAL A 416 8.33 49.65 17.85
C VAL A 416 9.02 49.74 16.50
#